data_AF-A0A925JCR1-F1
#
_entry.id   AF-A0A925JCR1-F1
#
_cell.length_a   1.000
_cell.length_b   1.000
_cell.length_c   1.000
_cell.angle_alpha   90.00
_cell.angle_beta   90.00
_cell.angle_gamma   90.00
#
_symmetry.space_group_name_H-M   'P 1'
#
loop_
_entity.id
_entity.type
_entity.pdbx_description
1 polymer ?
#
loop_
_entity_poly.entity_id
_entity_poly.type
_entity_poly.pdbx_seq_one_letter_code
_entity_poly.pdbx_strand_id
1 'polypeptide(L)'
;MKLSIYAAFIIFILLFAPIANAQVAVKKTPSEDAEKLKKEAVAFLRETMADVNNLRTLENRISFAAEMASLMWFHDEKEARSMYVTAIGDFKELLLQYDARMNSMASENDADVYSGGIFGDVSDRSRLTRRFQTAMQVRQQIAMSLAEHDAELAFSFYYESLGTISNVEFRKQMESRDTYFEHQLMTQVAESNAEKAAQFGKKSLAKGLNYQHVELLKKIYAKDVDKGIDFGAAILSKMKSEELKLSDFYIASNLLDYGGGSLERSKKEGGKKPVYSQQDLRDLAELLAQGVLRSDSEEEASGMQYVTAIEKYSPSRAAQIRARSKGRNSNRNSMSYSANAMNSASNAIGYGGAYASNSNSNYSPYQKELEDRLKDEENLKNDVESLGSAALPKEEREKIIDQARKILMRTPGRDKKIMGLSMLAKQVSSAGDKELAADIMKDALNLINPQPKNYQDFMLTWMLAAGYAEADPEKAFPLLEDTIYRVNDTIAAFVKVGEFIDAAGVMIQDGEVQVGVFGGSMVRGLTSELGMADATLRALAKNDFTKTKNLTSRFDRSEVRILAKMMILRAVLGDGKDKNRDIEMDGLIPTQPIVQH
;
A
#
# COMPACT_ATOMS: atom_id res chain seq x y z
N MET A 1 39.96 -16.85 50.92
CA MET A 1 40.18 -15.98 52.10
C MET A 1 38.80 -15.69 52.69
N LYS A 2 38.54 -16.25 53.88
CA LYS A 2 37.50 -15.96 54.91
C LYS A 2 36.41 -14.94 54.54
N LEU A 3 35.13 -15.31 54.43
CA LEU A 3 34.14 -15.37 55.53
C LEU A 3 34.33 -14.31 56.63
N SER A 4 33.36 -13.39 56.77
CA SER A 4 32.59 -13.19 58.02
C SER A 4 31.71 -11.95 57.90
N ILE A 5 30.38 -12.12 58.04
CA ILE A 5 29.59 -11.58 59.16
C ILE A 5 28.35 -12.47 59.28
N TYR A 6 28.31 -13.20 60.39
CA TYR A 6 27.19 -13.98 60.89
C TYR A 6 26.40 -13.14 61.91
N ALA A 7 25.22 -13.66 62.24
CA ALA A 7 24.35 -13.39 63.40
C ALA A 7 23.24 -12.35 63.14
N ALA A 8 21.96 -12.66 63.37
CA ALA A 8 21.45 -13.41 64.50
C ALA A 8 20.15 -14.19 64.23
N PHE A 9 20.08 -15.36 64.87
CA PHE A 9 18.91 -15.98 65.50
C PHE A 9 17.74 -16.52 64.65
N ILE A 10 17.75 -17.84 64.55
CA ILE A 10 16.57 -18.69 64.40
C ILE A 10 15.89 -18.80 65.79
N ILE A 11 14.56 -18.97 65.76
CA ILE A 11 13.66 -19.58 66.77
C ILE A 11 12.81 -18.58 67.58
N PHE A 12 11.60 -18.32 67.06
CA PHE A 12 10.40 -18.63 67.84
C PHE A 12 9.33 -19.23 66.89
N ILE A 13 8.68 -20.28 67.38
CA ILE A 13 7.88 -21.26 66.65
C ILE A 13 6.39 -20.88 66.63
N LEU A 14 5.76 -21.12 65.47
CA LEU A 14 4.37 -21.51 65.18
C LEU A 14 3.22 -21.11 66.15
N LEU A 15 2.20 -20.44 65.60
CA LEU A 15 0.83 -20.98 65.38
C LEU A 15 -0.17 -19.82 65.18
N PHE A 16 -0.82 -19.79 64.01
CA PHE A 16 -2.27 -19.61 63.78
C PHE A 16 -2.51 -19.37 62.26
N ALA A 17 -3.14 -20.34 61.60
CA ALA A 17 -3.75 -20.20 60.26
C ALA A 17 -5.22 -19.74 60.40
N PRO A 18 -6.03 -19.50 59.34
CA PRO A 18 -5.77 -19.29 57.90
C PRO A 18 -6.51 -18.04 57.34
N ILE A 19 -5.98 -17.28 56.37
CA ILE A 19 -6.83 -16.45 55.49
C ILE A 19 -6.29 -16.44 54.05
N ALA A 20 -7.09 -17.06 53.17
CA ALA A 20 -7.23 -16.87 51.73
C ALA A 20 -5.96 -16.82 50.85
N ASN A 21 -5.70 -17.93 50.16
CA ASN A 21 -5.05 -17.90 48.85
C ASN A 21 -5.95 -17.15 47.86
N ALA A 22 -5.74 -15.84 47.70
CA ALA A 22 -5.92 -15.25 46.39
C ALA A 22 -4.74 -15.75 45.55
N GLN A 23 -5.01 -16.57 44.54
CA GLN A 23 -4.02 -16.88 43.51
C GLN A 23 -3.53 -15.55 42.94
N VAL A 24 -2.36 -15.10 43.37
CA VAL A 24 -1.60 -14.08 42.66
C VAL A 24 -1.23 -14.76 41.35
N ALA A 25 -2.06 -14.51 40.33
CA ALA A 25 -1.72 -14.82 38.96
C ALA A 25 -0.32 -14.24 38.74
N VAL A 26 0.64 -15.14 38.52
CA VAL A 26 2.01 -14.78 38.15
C VAL A 26 1.88 -13.78 37.00
N LYS A 27 2.30 -12.55 37.24
CA LYS A 27 2.29 -11.46 36.26
C LYS A 27 3.27 -11.88 35.16
N LYS A 28 2.75 -12.57 34.14
CA LYS A 28 3.52 -12.97 32.94
C LYS A 28 4.08 -11.71 32.31
N THR A 29 5.32 -11.79 31.82
CA THR A 29 5.97 -10.62 31.23
C THR A 29 5.28 -10.28 29.88
N PRO A 30 5.13 -9.00 29.51
CA PRO A 30 4.44 -8.58 28.28
C PRO A 30 4.95 -9.24 26.98
N SER A 31 6.19 -9.75 26.99
CA SER A 31 6.81 -10.46 25.87
C SER A 31 6.26 -11.88 25.68
N GLU A 32 6.00 -12.62 26.77
CA GLU A 32 5.53 -14.01 26.71
C GLU A 32 4.08 -14.11 26.21
N ASP A 33 3.21 -13.19 26.65
CA ASP A 33 1.81 -13.16 26.23
C ASP A 33 1.68 -12.74 24.75
N ALA A 34 2.55 -11.85 24.27
CA ALA A 34 2.60 -11.47 22.86
C ALA A 34 3.04 -12.63 21.96
N GLU A 35 4.06 -13.39 22.36
CA GLU A 35 4.51 -14.58 21.62
C GLU A 35 3.47 -15.70 21.63
N LYS A 36 2.77 -15.88 22.75
CA LYS A 36 1.64 -16.82 22.82
C LYS A 36 0.52 -16.42 21.86
N LEU A 37 0.12 -15.15 21.87
CA LEU A 37 -0.92 -14.62 20.96
C LEU A 37 -0.54 -14.82 19.50
N LYS A 38 0.72 -14.56 19.12
CA LYS A 38 1.21 -14.81 17.75
C LYS A 38 1.08 -16.27 17.36
N LYS A 39 1.48 -17.21 18.23
CA LYS A 39 1.35 -18.66 17.95
C LYS A 39 -0.11 -19.08 17.75
N GLU A 40 -1.01 -18.58 18.59
CA GLU A 40 -2.44 -18.84 18.45
C GLU A 40 -3.00 -18.23 17.15
N ALA A 41 -2.56 -17.02 16.78
CA ALA A 41 -2.97 -16.38 15.54
C ALA A 41 -2.42 -17.10 14.29
N VAL A 42 -1.19 -17.62 14.31
CA VAL A 42 -0.67 -18.46 13.21
C VAL A 42 -1.48 -19.77 13.08
N ALA A 43 -1.87 -20.39 14.19
CA ALA A 43 -2.77 -21.55 14.14
C ALA A 43 -4.15 -21.19 13.56
N PHE A 44 -4.67 -20.01 13.92
CA PHE A 44 -5.92 -19.49 13.38
C PHE A 44 -5.82 -19.14 11.88
N LEU A 45 -4.65 -18.69 11.41
CA LEU A 45 -4.39 -18.48 9.97
C LEU A 45 -4.53 -19.79 9.20
N ARG A 46 -3.95 -20.89 9.70
CA ARG A 46 -4.09 -22.23 9.09
C ARG A 46 -5.54 -22.70 9.03
N GLU A 47 -6.30 -22.49 10.11
CA GLU A 47 -7.74 -22.80 10.13
C GLU A 47 -8.50 -21.97 9.10
N THR A 48 -8.20 -20.67 9.02
CA THR A 48 -8.84 -19.75 8.06
C THR A 48 -8.53 -20.16 6.62
N MET A 49 -7.32 -20.65 6.34
CA MET A 49 -6.97 -21.23 5.04
C MET A 49 -7.80 -22.46 4.67
N ALA A 50 -8.14 -23.31 5.65
CA ALA A 50 -9.02 -24.44 5.39
C ALA A 50 -10.43 -23.97 4.98
N ASP A 51 -10.94 -22.89 5.58
CA ASP A 51 -12.20 -22.28 5.17
C ASP A 51 -12.12 -21.66 3.78
N VAL A 52 -11.00 -21.02 3.43
CA VAL A 52 -10.79 -20.46 2.08
C VAL A 52 -10.83 -21.54 1.02
N ASN A 53 -10.24 -22.70 1.26
CA ASN A 53 -10.27 -23.81 0.30
C ASN A 53 -11.70 -24.33 0.05
N ASN A 54 -12.67 -24.03 0.92
CA ASN A 54 -14.07 -24.40 0.78
C ASN A 54 -14.92 -23.32 0.05
N LEU A 55 -14.33 -22.18 -0.31
CA LEU A 55 -15.02 -21.17 -1.12
C LEU A 55 -15.26 -21.66 -2.55
N ARG A 56 -16.38 -21.23 -3.12
CA ARG A 56 -16.85 -21.65 -4.44
C ARG A 56 -16.07 -20.97 -5.54
N THR A 57 -15.87 -19.65 -5.47
CA THR A 57 -15.20 -18.93 -6.56
C THR A 57 -13.68 -18.97 -6.44
N LEU A 58 -13.01 -19.22 -7.57
CA LEU A 58 -11.55 -19.16 -7.67
C LEU A 58 -11.06 -17.76 -7.32
N GLU A 59 -11.76 -16.73 -7.77
CA GLU A 59 -11.50 -15.31 -7.51
C GLU A 59 -11.36 -15.02 -6.00
N ASN A 60 -12.31 -15.49 -5.19
CA ASN A 60 -12.25 -15.32 -3.74
C ASN A 60 -11.12 -16.16 -3.12
N ARG A 61 -10.94 -17.41 -3.57
CA ARG A 61 -9.84 -18.27 -3.09
C ARG A 61 -8.48 -17.62 -3.33
N ILE A 62 -8.22 -17.14 -4.53
CA ILE A 62 -6.99 -16.45 -4.92
C ILE A 62 -6.75 -15.22 -4.04
N SER A 63 -7.79 -14.39 -3.86
CA SER A 63 -7.67 -13.15 -3.09
C SER A 63 -7.26 -13.41 -1.65
N PHE A 64 -7.96 -14.30 -0.97
CA PHE A 64 -7.68 -14.60 0.43
C PHE A 64 -6.39 -15.42 0.60
N ALA A 65 -6.11 -16.38 -0.28
CA ALA A 65 -4.94 -17.24 -0.17
C ALA A 65 -3.64 -16.47 -0.39
N ALA A 66 -3.58 -15.57 -1.36
CA ALA A 66 -2.38 -14.76 -1.61
C ALA A 66 -2.04 -13.88 -0.40
N GLU A 67 -3.05 -13.27 0.21
CA GLU A 67 -2.84 -12.41 1.36
C GLU A 67 -2.46 -13.20 2.62
N MET A 68 -3.14 -14.31 2.90
CA MET A 68 -2.76 -15.17 4.02
C MET A 68 -1.38 -15.78 3.84
N ALA A 69 -0.95 -16.04 2.60
CA ALA A 69 0.41 -16.48 2.31
C ALA A 69 1.43 -15.38 2.63
N SER A 70 1.14 -14.12 2.29
CA SER A 70 1.97 -12.98 2.68
C SER A 70 2.10 -12.85 4.20
N LEU A 71 0.98 -12.96 4.94
CA LEU A 71 1.01 -12.95 6.41
C LEU A 71 1.80 -14.13 6.98
N MET A 72 1.62 -15.34 6.43
CA MET A 72 2.34 -16.53 6.89
C MET A 72 3.85 -16.42 6.64
N TRP A 73 4.29 -15.67 5.62
CA TRP A 73 5.71 -15.60 5.24
C TRP A 73 6.62 -15.14 6.39
N PHE A 74 6.14 -14.22 7.22
CA PHE A 74 6.87 -13.70 8.38
C PHE A 74 6.97 -14.69 9.55
N HIS A 75 6.30 -15.84 9.47
CA HIS A 75 6.17 -16.82 10.54
C HIS A 75 6.62 -18.23 10.15
N ASP A 76 6.27 -18.68 8.95
CA ASP A 76 6.70 -19.95 8.36
C ASP A 76 6.84 -19.80 6.84
N GLU A 77 8.05 -19.49 6.38
CA GLU A 77 8.35 -19.30 4.95
C GLU A 77 7.99 -20.53 4.11
N LYS A 78 8.23 -21.74 4.62
CA LYS A 78 8.00 -22.97 3.85
C LYS A 78 6.50 -23.17 3.63
N GLU A 79 5.71 -22.95 4.67
CA GLU A 79 4.25 -23.03 4.58
C GLU A 79 3.68 -21.92 3.71
N ALA A 80 4.16 -20.68 3.88
CA ALA A 80 3.77 -19.54 3.05
C ALA A 80 4.04 -19.79 1.56
N ARG A 81 5.22 -20.34 1.21
CA ARG A 81 5.55 -20.75 -0.15
C ARG A 81 4.57 -21.80 -0.68
N SER A 82 4.19 -22.79 0.13
CA SER A 82 3.18 -23.78 -0.25
C SER A 82 1.82 -23.14 -0.50
N MET A 83 1.42 -22.17 0.32
CA MET A 83 0.16 -21.43 0.16
C MET A 83 0.15 -20.61 -1.14
N TYR A 84 1.26 -19.94 -1.46
CA TYR A 84 1.41 -19.26 -2.74
C TYR A 84 1.34 -20.21 -3.94
N VAL A 85 1.96 -21.39 -3.86
CA VAL A 85 1.86 -22.40 -4.93
C VAL A 85 0.40 -22.81 -5.17
N THR A 86 -0.38 -23.00 -4.12
CA THR A 86 -1.83 -23.26 -4.24
C THR A 86 -2.57 -22.09 -4.89
N ALA A 87 -2.33 -20.85 -4.45
CA ALA A 87 -2.94 -19.65 -5.02
C ALA A 87 -2.58 -19.46 -6.50
N ILE A 88 -1.33 -19.75 -6.88
CA ILE A 88 -0.87 -19.74 -8.28
C ILE A 88 -1.59 -20.80 -9.11
N GLY A 89 -1.81 -21.99 -8.53
CA GLY A 89 -2.59 -23.06 -9.16
C GLY A 89 -4.03 -22.63 -9.47
N ASP A 90 -4.72 -22.09 -8.46
CA ASP A 90 -6.07 -21.53 -8.62
C ASP A 90 -6.09 -20.39 -9.66
N PHE A 91 -5.08 -19.52 -9.66
CA PHE A 91 -4.98 -18.44 -10.64
C PHE A 91 -4.80 -18.95 -12.08
N LYS A 92 -3.95 -19.96 -12.29
CA LYS A 92 -3.77 -20.60 -13.61
C LYS A 92 -5.06 -21.26 -14.08
N GLU A 93 -5.78 -21.94 -13.19
CA GLU A 93 -7.09 -22.53 -13.50
C GLU A 93 -8.12 -21.45 -13.88
N LEU A 94 -8.18 -20.34 -13.15
CA LEU A 94 -9.04 -19.21 -13.49
C LEU A 94 -8.75 -18.66 -14.90
N LEU A 95 -7.47 -18.47 -15.23
CA LEU A 95 -7.06 -18.02 -16.56
C LEU A 95 -7.42 -19.04 -17.65
N LEU A 96 -7.27 -20.34 -17.41
CA LEU A 96 -7.71 -21.39 -18.35
C LEU A 96 -9.21 -21.29 -18.63
N GLN A 97 -10.03 -21.09 -17.61
CA GLN A 97 -11.47 -20.95 -17.76
C GLN A 97 -11.84 -19.71 -18.57
N TYR A 98 -11.17 -18.59 -18.32
CA TYR A 98 -11.39 -17.36 -19.09
C TYR A 98 -10.92 -17.49 -20.53
N ASP A 99 -9.74 -18.07 -20.78
CA ASP A 99 -9.20 -18.32 -22.12
C ASP A 99 -10.13 -19.23 -22.93
N ALA A 100 -10.59 -20.34 -22.36
CA ALA A 100 -11.52 -21.26 -23.03
C ALA A 100 -12.84 -20.56 -23.39
N ARG A 101 -13.41 -19.76 -22.48
CA ARG A 101 -14.64 -18.99 -22.74
C ARG A 101 -14.43 -17.93 -23.82
N MET A 102 -13.35 -17.16 -23.76
CA MET A 102 -13.05 -16.12 -24.75
C MET A 102 -12.86 -16.71 -26.16
N ASN A 103 -12.23 -17.88 -26.27
CA ASN A 103 -12.03 -18.56 -27.54
C ASN A 103 -13.31 -19.23 -28.08
N SER A 104 -14.26 -19.59 -27.19
CA SER A 104 -15.56 -20.15 -27.59
C SER A 104 -16.57 -19.11 -28.07
N MET A 105 -16.39 -17.85 -27.66
CA MET A 105 -17.26 -16.74 -28.08
C MET A 105 -16.89 -16.31 -29.50
N ALA A 106 -17.80 -16.52 -30.45
CA ALA A 106 -17.65 -16.02 -31.81
C ALA A 106 -17.41 -14.49 -31.81
N SER A 107 -16.83 -13.97 -32.89
CA SER A 107 -16.75 -12.52 -33.14
C SER A 107 -18.15 -11.99 -33.36
N GLU A 108 -18.93 -11.82 -32.30
CA GLU A 108 -20.17 -11.07 -32.36
C GLU A 108 -19.83 -9.65 -32.84
N ASN A 109 -20.58 -9.17 -33.82
CA ASN A 109 -20.50 -7.77 -34.23
C ASN A 109 -21.01 -6.94 -33.04
N ASP A 110 -20.11 -6.48 -32.18
CA ASP A 110 -20.36 -5.60 -31.01
C ASP A 110 -20.89 -4.20 -31.40
N ALA A 111 -21.55 -4.06 -32.55
CA ALA A 111 -22.04 -2.78 -33.08
C ALA A 111 -23.30 -2.27 -32.35
N ASP A 112 -24.05 -3.14 -31.66
CA ASP A 112 -25.38 -2.80 -31.12
C ASP A 112 -25.46 -2.75 -29.59
N VAL A 113 -24.34 -2.88 -28.87
CA VAL A 113 -24.34 -2.94 -27.39
C VAL A 113 -24.01 -1.56 -26.81
N TYR A 114 -25.05 -0.83 -26.40
CA TYR A 114 -24.94 0.51 -25.79
C TYR A 114 -24.26 0.45 -24.41
N SER A 115 -22.93 0.63 -24.38
CA SER A 115 -22.13 0.73 -23.16
C SER A 115 -22.25 2.14 -22.54
N GLY A 116 -23.40 2.46 -21.95
CA GLY A 116 -23.66 3.81 -21.44
C GLY A 116 -24.70 3.90 -20.33
N GLY A 117 -24.55 3.13 -19.25
CA GLY A 117 -25.35 3.33 -18.03
C GLY A 117 -25.48 2.08 -17.15
N ILE A 118 -26.05 2.26 -15.95
CA ILE A 118 -26.39 1.18 -14.99
C ILE A 118 -27.43 0.20 -15.59
N PHE A 119 -28.12 0.62 -16.66
CA PHE A 119 -29.15 -0.15 -17.38
C PHE A 119 -28.75 -0.54 -18.81
N GLY A 120 -27.49 -0.32 -19.22
CA GLY A 120 -27.01 -0.75 -20.52
C GLY A 120 -26.84 -2.27 -20.55
N ASP A 121 -27.28 -2.92 -21.63
CA ASP A 121 -26.96 -4.33 -21.83
C ASP A 121 -25.44 -4.47 -21.98
N VAL A 122 -24.81 -5.34 -21.19
CA VAL A 122 -23.37 -5.60 -21.28
C VAL A 122 -23.25 -6.98 -21.93
N SER A 123 -22.62 -7.07 -23.09
CA SER A 123 -22.43 -8.38 -23.74
C SER A 123 -21.63 -9.32 -22.84
N ASP A 124 -21.88 -10.63 -22.95
CA ASP A 124 -21.11 -11.65 -22.22
C ASP A 124 -19.61 -11.54 -22.51
N ARG A 125 -19.25 -11.19 -23.76
CA ARG A 125 -17.88 -10.90 -24.17
C ARG A 125 -17.29 -9.72 -23.41
N SER A 126 -18.05 -8.62 -23.26
CA SER A 126 -17.63 -7.45 -22.49
C SER A 126 -17.45 -7.76 -21.00
N ARG A 127 -18.37 -8.53 -20.39
CA ARG A 127 -18.26 -9.01 -19.01
C ARG A 127 -16.99 -9.84 -18.80
N LEU A 128 -16.79 -10.82 -19.67
CA LEU A 128 -15.62 -11.72 -19.60
C LEU A 128 -14.31 -10.95 -19.80
N THR A 129 -14.28 -10.00 -20.74
CA THR A 129 -13.11 -9.15 -20.97
C THR A 129 -12.75 -8.32 -19.74
N ARG A 130 -13.74 -7.74 -19.06
CA ARG A 130 -13.52 -7.00 -17.80
C ARG A 130 -12.97 -7.91 -16.71
N ARG A 131 -13.57 -9.10 -16.50
CA ARG A 131 -13.08 -10.06 -15.51
C ARG A 131 -11.66 -10.53 -15.80
N PHE A 132 -11.34 -10.77 -17.06
CA PHE A 132 -9.98 -11.09 -17.49
C PHE A 132 -8.99 -9.95 -17.19
N GLN A 133 -9.37 -8.70 -17.47
CA GLN A 133 -8.55 -7.53 -17.11
C GLN A 133 -8.32 -7.44 -15.60
N THR A 134 -9.35 -7.69 -14.79
CA THR A 134 -9.24 -7.76 -13.33
C THR A 134 -8.29 -8.88 -12.88
N ALA A 135 -8.38 -10.07 -13.48
CA ALA A 135 -7.44 -11.15 -13.21
C ALA A 135 -5.99 -10.77 -13.56
N MET A 136 -5.77 -10.04 -14.65
CA MET A 136 -4.44 -9.53 -15.00
C MET A 136 -3.91 -8.51 -13.99
N GLN A 137 -4.77 -7.70 -13.38
CA GLN A 137 -4.39 -6.82 -12.26
C GLN A 137 -4.00 -7.63 -11.03
N VAL A 138 -4.80 -8.64 -10.66
CA VAL A 138 -4.52 -9.53 -9.52
C VAL A 138 -3.21 -10.29 -9.73
N ARG A 139 -2.90 -10.70 -10.96
CA ARG A 139 -1.58 -11.27 -11.31
C ARG A 139 -0.44 -10.34 -10.94
N GLN A 140 -0.56 -9.06 -11.26
CA GLN A 140 0.47 -8.08 -10.93
C GLN A 140 0.62 -7.92 -9.42
N GLN A 141 -0.48 -7.88 -8.67
CA GLN A 141 -0.46 -7.79 -7.21
C GLN A 141 0.20 -9.01 -6.55
N ILE A 142 -0.16 -10.23 -6.97
CA ILE A 142 0.44 -11.46 -6.45
C ILE A 142 1.95 -11.50 -6.76
N ALA A 143 2.35 -11.12 -7.98
CA ALA A 143 3.76 -11.08 -8.36
C ALA A 143 4.54 -10.05 -7.51
N MET A 144 3.97 -8.87 -7.25
CA MET A 144 4.59 -7.86 -6.39
C MET A 144 4.72 -8.33 -4.94
N SER A 145 3.68 -8.95 -4.39
CA SER A 145 3.71 -9.50 -3.03
C SER A 145 4.74 -10.63 -2.91
N LEU A 146 4.84 -11.50 -3.91
CA LEU A 146 5.89 -12.51 -3.99
C LEU A 146 7.30 -11.88 -4.08
N ALA A 147 7.48 -10.79 -4.83
CA ALA A 147 8.80 -10.20 -5.06
C ALA A 147 9.46 -9.63 -3.79
N GLU A 148 8.67 -9.32 -2.76
CA GLU A 148 9.17 -8.90 -1.44
C GLU A 148 9.90 -10.01 -0.69
N HIS A 149 9.64 -11.25 -1.10
CA HIS A 149 9.87 -12.45 -0.31
C HIS A 149 10.67 -13.50 -1.08
N ASP A 150 10.24 -13.81 -2.31
CA ASP A 150 10.87 -14.75 -3.23
C ASP A 150 10.83 -14.21 -4.66
N ALA A 151 11.98 -13.68 -5.09
CA ALA A 151 12.18 -13.13 -6.42
C ALA A 151 12.06 -14.17 -7.54
N GLU A 152 12.46 -15.43 -7.30
CA GLU A 152 12.37 -16.47 -8.33
C GLU A 152 10.93 -16.89 -8.53
N LEU A 153 10.19 -17.14 -7.44
CA LEU A 153 8.79 -17.52 -7.50
C LEU A 153 7.93 -16.39 -8.12
N ALA A 154 8.20 -15.12 -7.79
CA ALA A 154 7.54 -13.97 -8.40
C ALA A 154 7.70 -13.94 -9.93
N PHE A 155 8.93 -14.11 -10.43
CA PHE A 155 9.22 -14.09 -11.85
C PHE A 155 8.70 -15.34 -12.59
N SER A 156 8.80 -16.53 -11.96
CA SER A 156 8.24 -17.77 -12.51
C SER A 156 6.73 -17.61 -12.69
N PHE A 157 6.04 -17.13 -11.65
CA PHE A 157 4.61 -16.87 -11.71
C PHE A 157 4.26 -15.87 -12.79
N TYR A 158 4.93 -14.72 -12.82
CA TYR A 158 4.73 -13.69 -13.84
C TYR A 158 4.86 -14.28 -15.25
N TYR A 159 5.98 -14.92 -15.59
CA TYR A 159 6.19 -15.43 -16.94
C TYR A 159 5.27 -16.61 -17.31
N GLU A 160 5.11 -17.59 -16.42
CA GLU A 160 4.37 -18.80 -16.73
C GLU A 160 2.86 -18.58 -16.83
N SER A 161 2.30 -17.66 -16.05
CA SER A 161 0.85 -17.43 -16.05
C SER A 161 0.33 -16.91 -17.39
N LEU A 162 1.10 -16.10 -18.13
CA LEU A 162 0.75 -15.70 -19.51
C LEU A 162 0.82 -16.86 -20.50
N GLY A 163 1.65 -17.87 -20.24
CA GLY A 163 1.73 -19.09 -21.06
C GLY A 163 0.42 -19.87 -21.11
N THR A 164 -0.47 -19.64 -20.14
CA THR A 164 -1.82 -20.22 -20.05
C THR A 164 -2.75 -19.75 -21.18
N ILE A 165 -2.54 -18.53 -21.70
CA ILE A 165 -3.38 -17.94 -22.75
C ILE A 165 -3.08 -18.66 -24.06
N SER A 166 -4.02 -19.40 -24.64
CA SER A 166 -3.76 -20.23 -25.82
C SER A 166 -3.66 -19.42 -27.12
N ASN A 167 -4.39 -18.31 -27.22
CA ASN A 167 -4.35 -17.42 -28.37
C ASN A 167 -3.01 -16.65 -28.44
N VAL A 168 -2.19 -16.96 -29.44
CA VAL A 168 -0.82 -16.41 -29.59
C VAL A 168 -0.81 -14.90 -29.76
N GLU A 169 -1.75 -14.34 -30.55
CA GLU A 169 -1.76 -12.91 -30.83
C GLU A 169 -2.24 -12.11 -29.61
N PHE A 170 -3.27 -12.62 -28.93
CA PHE A 170 -3.73 -12.05 -27.67
C PHE A 170 -2.66 -12.13 -26.58
N ARG A 171 -1.92 -13.26 -26.50
CA ARG A 171 -0.79 -13.40 -25.58
C ARG A 171 0.30 -12.37 -25.84
N LYS A 172 0.72 -12.17 -27.09
CA LYS A 172 1.69 -11.13 -27.47
C LYS A 172 1.19 -9.73 -27.10
N GLN A 173 -0.10 -9.45 -27.29
CA GLN A 173 -0.70 -8.19 -26.87
C GLN A 173 -0.58 -8.00 -25.34
N MET A 174 -0.81 -9.05 -24.55
CA MET A 174 -0.64 -8.97 -23.09
C MET A 174 0.84 -8.79 -22.70
N GLU A 175 1.76 -9.55 -23.29
CA GLU A 175 3.21 -9.44 -23.05
C GLU A 175 3.74 -8.02 -23.31
N SER A 176 3.27 -7.36 -24.38
CA SER A 176 3.66 -5.98 -24.68
C SER A 176 3.16 -4.97 -23.65
N ARG A 177 1.91 -5.12 -23.17
CA ARG A 177 1.34 -4.27 -22.11
C ARG A 177 2.05 -4.45 -20.78
N ASP A 178 2.54 -5.65 -20.52
CA ASP A 178 3.20 -6.04 -19.28
C ASP A 178 4.67 -5.62 -19.18
N THR A 179 5.27 -5.07 -20.24
CA THR A 179 6.69 -4.69 -20.24
C THR A 179 7.00 -3.65 -19.16
N TYR A 180 6.12 -2.67 -18.95
CA TYR A 180 6.30 -1.68 -17.89
C TYR A 180 6.29 -2.32 -16.50
N PHE A 181 5.32 -3.22 -16.26
CA PHE A 181 5.19 -3.95 -15.01
C PHE A 181 6.40 -4.86 -14.73
N GLU A 182 6.95 -5.52 -15.76
CA GLU A 182 8.17 -6.34 -15.59
C GLU A 182 9.31 -5.55 -14.94
N HIS A 183 9.49 -4.29 -15.35
CA HIS A 183 10.51 -3.41 -14.79
C HIS A 183 10.18 -2.96 -13.37
N GLN A 184 8.90 -2.73 -13.05
CA GLN A 184 8.46 -2.48 -11.67
C GLN A 184 8.74 -3.69 -10.78
N LEU A 185 8.49 -4.90 -11.28
CA LEU A 185 8.76 -6.14 -10.56
C LEU A 185 10.27 -6.32 -10.29
N MET A 186 11.13 -6.11 -11.30
CA MET A 186 12.61 -6.14 -11.11
C MET A 186 13.06 -5.09 -10.09
N THR A 187 12.42 -3.94 -10.12
CA THR A 187 12.68 -2.82 -9.20
C THR A 187 12.31 -3.18 -7.76
N GLN A 188 11.18 -3.85 -7.53
CA GLN A 188 10.80 -4.36 -6.22
C GLN A 188 11.76 -5.43 -5.72
N VAL A 189 12.14 -6.36 -6.61
CA VAL A 189 13.16 -7.37 -6.29
C VAL A 189 14.49 -6.72 -5.91
N ALA A 190 14.88 -5.58 -6.49
CA ALA A 190 16.12 -4.90 -6.13
C ALA A 190 16.13 -4.41 -4.67
N GLU A 191 14.96 -4.23 -4.05
CA GLU A 191 14.86 -3.79 -2.65
C GLU A 191 15.23 -4.90 -1.66
N SER A 192 14.93 -6.16 -2.00
CA SER A 192 15.22 -7.35 -1.19
C SER A 192 16.46 -8.11 -1.66
N ASN A 193 16.67 -8.23 -2.98
CA ASN A 193 17.70 -9.06 -3.61
C ASN A 193 18.29 -8.41 -4.89
N ALA A 194 19.36 -7.63 -4.70
CA ALA A 194 20.07 -6.95 -5.79
C ALA A 194 20.70 -7.91 -6.83
N GLU A 195 21.14 -9.11 -6.41
CA GLU A 195 21.71 -10.10 -7.32
C GLU A 195 20.68 -10.64 -8.31
N LYS A 196 19.50 -11.01 -7.82
CA LYS A 196 18.39 -11.47 -8.68
C LYS A 196 17.88 -10.35 -9.58
N ALA A 197 17.74 -9.14 -9.06
CA ALA A 197 17.39 -7.98 -9.88
C ALA A 197 18.39 -7.75 -11.03
N ALA A 198 19.71 -7.85 -10.75
CA ALA A 198 20.74 -7.76 -11.79
C ALA A 198 20.64 -8.91 -12.80
N GLN A 199 20.40 -10.14 -12.34
CA GLN A 199 20.22 -11.31 -13.22
C GLN A 199 19.02 -11.12 -14.16
N PHE A 200 17.87 -10.69 -13.64
CA PHE A 200 16.67 -10.43 -14.44
C PHE A 200 16.86 -9.24 -15.37
N GLY A 201 17.47 -8.14 -14.90
CA GLY A 201 17.80 -6.99 -15.74
C GLY A 201 18.72 -7.34 -16.90
N LYS A 202 19.71 -8.23 -16.69
CA LYS A 202 20.55 -8.71 -17.80
C LYS A 202 19.76 -9.51 -18.83
N LYS A 203 18.78 -10.31 -18.40
CA LYS A 203 17.89 -11.05 -19.31
C LYS A 203 16.97 -10.09 -20.08
N SER A 204 16.46 -9.04 -19.45
CA SER A 204 15.57 -8.07 -20.11
C SER A 204 16.27 -7.26 -21.20
N LEU A 205 17.59 -7.03 -21.09
CA LEU A 205 18.39 -6.39 -22.15
C LEU A 205 18.32 -7.11 -23.51
N ALA A 206 17.99 -8.41 -23.54
CA ALA A 206 17.76 -9.15 -24.78
C ALA A 206 16.56 -8.61 -25.58
N LYS A 207 15.57 -8.01 -24.89
CA LYS A 207 14.37 -7.39 -25.50
C LYS A 207 14.63 -5.95 -25.97
N GLY A 208 15.82 -5.40 -25.70
CA GLY A 208 16.21 -4.04 -26.03
C GLY A 208 16.53 -3.20 -24.78
N LEU A 209 17.35 -2.17 -24.97
CA LEU A 209 17.68 -1.21 -23.93
C LEU A 209 16.62 -0.11 -23.86
N ASN A 210 16.23 0.29 -22.65
CA ASN A 210 15.32 1.41 -22.41
C ASN A 210 15.73 2.18 -21.13
N TYR A 211 15.08 3.32 -20.86
CA TYR A 211 15.37 4.14 -19.68
C TYR A 211 15.14 3.42 -18.34
N GLN A 212 14.21 2.48 -18.26
CA GLN A 212 13.91 1.74 -17.02
C GLN A 212 15.10 0.88 -16.56
N HIS A 213 15.96 0.43 -17.48
CA HIS A 213 17.20 -0.26 -17.12
C HIS A 213 18.19 0.65 -16.37
N VAL A 214 18.17 1.96 -16.65
CA VAL A 214 19.00 2.95 -15.95
C VAL A 214 18.49 3.15 -14.52
N GLU A 215 17.17 3.20 -14.32
CA GLU A 215 16.58 3.28 -12.97
C GLU A 215 16.83 2.01 -12.15
N LEU A 216 16.71 0.85 -12.78
CA LEU A 216 17.07 -0.42 -12.15
C LEU A 216 18.55 -0.45 -11.75
N LEU A 217 19.46 0.00 -12.62
CA LEU A 217 20.88 0.13 -12.31
C LEU A 217 21.13 1.01 -11.08
N LYS A 218 20.46 2.17 -11.00
CA LYS A 218 20.58 3.08 -9.85
C LYS A 218 20.16 2.39 -8.56
N LYS A 219 19.03 1.67 -8.56
CA LYS A 219 18.53 0.94 -7.39
C LYS A 219 19.46 -0.21 -6.99
N ILE A 220 19.89 -1.04 -7.94
CA ILE A 220 20.82 -2.14 -7.68
C ILE A 220 22.11 -1.59 -7.10
N TYR A 221 22.75 -0.58 -7.70
CA TYR A 221 24.00 -0.01 -7.20
C TYR A 221 23.86 0.64 -5.81
N ALA A 222 22.70 1.25 -5.52
CA ALA A 222 22.44 1.79 -4.20
C ALA A 222 22.43 0.69 -3.13
N LYS A 223 21.83 -0.46 -3.45
CA LYS A 223 21.70 -1.65 -2.58
C LYS A 223 22.99 -2.47 -2.50
N ASP A 224 23.60 -2.78 -3.64
CA ASP A 224 24.82 -3.58 -3.79
C ASP A 224 25.69 -2.99 -4.91
N VAL A 225 26.86 -2.49 -4.51
CA VAL A 225 27.79 -1.78 -5.39
C VAL A 225 28.35 -2.70 -6.48
N ASP A 226 28.77 -3.92 -6.11
CA ASP A 226 29.45 -4.81 -7.04
C ASP A 226 28.45 -5.39 -8.06
N LYS A 227 27.22 -5.74 -7.62
CA LYS A 227 26.14 -6.14 -8.56
C LYS A 227 25.69 -4.99 -9.44
N GLY A 228 25.68 -3.77 -8.92
CA GLY A 228 25.40 -2.55 -9.70
C GLY A 228 26.43 -2.32 -10.80
N ILE A 229 27.73 -2.44 -10.49
CA ILE A 229 28.82 -2.32 -11.46
C ILE A 229 28.70 -3.40 -12.54
N ASP A 230 28.47 -4.65 -12.14
CA ASP A 230 28.31 -5.79 -13.06
C ASP A 230 27.10 -5.61 -14.00
N PHE A 231 25.97 -5.09 -13.49
CA PHE A 231 24.83 -4.76 -14.34
C PHE A 231 25.10 -3.54 -15.24
N GLY A 232 25.79 -2.52 -14.74
CA GLY A 232 26.23 -1.38 -15.55
C GLY A 232 27.11 -1.80 -16.72
N ALA A 233 28.07 -2.71 -16.49
CA ALA A 233 28.90 -3.27 -17.54
C ALA A 233 28.08 -4.00 -18.62
N ALA A 234 27.02 -4.72 -18.23
CA ALA A 234 26.11 -5.37 -19.17
C ALA A 234 25.32 -4.35 -20.01
N ILE A 235 24.84 -3.25 -19.42
CA ILE A 235 24.18 -2.16 -20.14
C ILE A 235 25.14 -1.51 -21.15
N LEU A 236 26.38 -1.23 -20.74
CA LEU A 236 27.41 -0.70 -21.64
C LEU A 236 27.72 -1.64 -22.79
N SER A 237 27.85 -2.94 -22.51
CA SER A 237 28.07 -3.96 -23.54
C SER A 237 26.91 -4.01 -24.55
N LYS A 238 25.66 -3.93 -24.07
CA LYS A 238 24.48 -3.87 -24.94
C LYS A 238 24.51 -2.65 -25.87
N MET A 239 24.82 -1.46 -25.35
CA MET A 239 24.95 -0.24 -26.18
C MET A 239 26.09 -0.32 -27.20
N LYS A 240 27.19 -1.01 -26.86
CA LYS A 240 28.31 -1.23 -27.81
C LYS A 240 27.94 -2.21 -28.94
N SER A 241 26.98 -3.10 -28.71
CA SER A 241 26.60 -4.16 -29.65
C SER A 241 25.61 -3.73 -30.73
N GLU A 242 24.92 -2.61 -30.54
CA GLU A 242 23.86 -2.13 -31.43
C GLU A 242 24.13 -0.68 -31.86
N GLU A 243 23.66 -0.30 -33.05
CA GLU A 243 23.72 1.10 -33.47
C GLU A 243 22.72 1.93 -32.66
N LEU A 244 23.20 3.02 -32.04
CA LEU A 244 22.37 3.91 -31.25
C LEU A 244 21.35 4.65 -32.12
N LYS A 245 20.07 4.47 -31.80
CA LYS A 245 18.95 5.23 -32.39
C LYS A 245 18.78 6.55 -31.65
N LEU A 246 17.98 7.46 -32.22
CA LEU A 246 17.64 8.74 -31.58
C LEU A 246 17.08 8.57 -30.16
N SER A 247 16.26 7.53 -29.94
CA SER A 247 15.73 7.18 -28.61
C SER A 247 16.80 6.85 -27.58
N ASP A 248 17.95 6.34 -28.03
CA ASP A 248 19.01 5.82 -27.17
C ASP A 248 19.97 6.93 -26.74
N PHE A 249 19.94 8.09 -27.40
CA PHE A 249 20.81 9.22 -27.05
C PHE A 249 20.50 9.75 -25.66
N TYR A 250 19.21 9.83 -25.31
CA TYR A 250 18.77 10.20 -23.97
C TYR A 250 19.24 9.18 -22.92
N ILE A 251 19.22 7.90 -23.25
CA ILE A 251 19.66 6.82 -22.34
C ILE A 251 21.18 6.91 -22.11
N ALA A 252 21.96 7.03 -23.18
CA ALA A 252 23.40 7.16 -23.12
C ALA A 252 23.85 8.43 -22.36
N SER A 253 23.16 9.56 -22.57
CA SER A 253 23.41 10.79 -21.80
C SER A 253 23.13 10.61 -20.31
N ASN A 254 22.00 10.00 -19.94
CA ASN A 254 21.70 9.71 -18.53
C ASN A 254 22.73 8.78 -17.88
N LEU A 255 23.23 7.79 -18.62
CA LEU A 255 24.28 6.89 -18.13
C LEU A 255 25.62 7.62 -17.96
N LEU A 256 25.96 8.55 -18.86
CA LEU A 256 27.13 9.43 -18.72
C LEU A 256 27.03 10.32 -17.49
N ASP A 257 25.88 10.96 -17.28
CA ASP A 257 25.66 11.84 -16.12
C ASP A 257 25.70 11.06 -14.81
N TYR A 258 24.97 9.94 -14.73
CA TYR A 258 24.94 9.09 -13.54
C TYR A 258 26.31 8.47 -13.24
N GLY A 259 26.96 7.90 -14.27
CA GLY A 259 28.28 7.31 -14.19
C GLY A 259 29.35 8.33 -13.80
N GLY A 260 29.32 9.50 -14.40
CA GLY A 260 30.20 10.61 -14.07
C GLY A 260 30.01 11.11 -12.64
N GLY A 261 28.76 11.24 -12.19
CA GLY A 261 28.46 11.59 -10.80
C GLY A 261 28.87 10.49 -9.80
N SER A 262 28.79 9.22 -10.19
CA SER A 262 29.31 8.09 -9.41
C SER A 262 30.84 8.15 -9.29
N LEU A 263 31.54 8.43 -10.40
CA LEU A 263 33.00 8.59 -10.44
C LEU A 263 33.50 9.79 -9.63
N GLU A 264 32.82 10.94 -9.68
CA GLU A 264 33.22 12.07 -8.83
C GLU A 264 32.98 11.79 -7.34
N ARG A 265 31.92 11.04 -7.00
CA ARG A 265 31.68 10.62 -5.61
C ARG A 265 32.70 9.59 -5.13
N SER A 266 33.19 8.70 -6.00
CA SER A 266 34.19 7.70 -5.63
C SER A 266 35.56 8.30 -5.30
N LYS A 267 35.83 9.54 -5.76
CA LYS A 267 37.07 10.27 -5.45
C LYS A 267 37.06 10.93 -4.06
N LYS A 268 35.90 11.00 -3.40
CA LYS A 268 35.77 11.54 -2.04
C LYS A 268 36.15 10.46 -1.02
N GLU A 269 36.61 10.89 0.15
CA GLU A 269 36.93 9.98 1.26
C GLU A 269 35.69 9.15 1.66
N GLY A 270 35.84 7.83 1.75
CA GLY A 270 34.73 6.90 1.99
C GLY A 270 33.78 6.66 0.80
N GLY A 271 34.14 7.15 -0.40
CA GLY A 271 33.33 6.98 -1.62
C GLY A 271 33.20 5.53 -2.07
N LYS A 272 32.00 5.12 -2.51
CA LYS A 272 31.74 3.81 -3.14
C LYS A 272 32.48 3.71 -4.48
N LYS A 273 32.88 2.48 -4.88
CA LYS A 273 33.49 2.21 -6.21
C LYS A 273 32.58 2.72 -7.33
N PRO A 274 33.09 3.39 -8.37
CA PRO A 274 32.24 3.99 -9.39
C PRO A 274 31.58 2.92 -10.26
N VAL A 275 30.35 3.21 -10.72
CA VAL A 275 29.60 2.33 -11.64
C VAL A 275 30.35 2.12 -12.96
N TYR A 276 30.99 3.18 -13.45
CA TYR A 276 31.77 3.19 -14.68
C TYR A 276 33.15 3.78 -14.41
N SER A 277 34.17 3.19 -15.01
CA SER A 277 35.52 3.76 -15.00
C SER A 277 35.61 5.02 -15.87
N GLN A 278 36.70 5.77 -15.73
CA GLN A 278 36.97 6.91 -16.61
C GLN A 278 37.01 6.48 -18.10
N GLN A 279 37.48 5.28 -18.40
CA GLN A 279 37.52 4.76 -19.77
C GLN A 279 36.13 4.39 -20.26
N ASP A 280 35.30 3.75 -19.44
CA ASP A 280 33.90 3.43 -19.79
C ASP A 280 33.10 4.69 -20.13
N LEU A 281 33.30 5.78 -19.38
CA LEU A 281 32.66 7.07 -19.65
C LEU A 281 33.16 7.73 -20.94
N ARG A 282 34.44 7.56 -21.28
CA ARG A 282 34.98 7.99 -22.58
C ARG A 282 34.35 7.20 -23.72
N ASP A 283 34.25 5.88 -23.58
CA ASP A 283 33.63 5.02 -24.58
C ASP A 283 32.15 5.36 -24.78
N LEU A 284 31.40 5.61 -23.69
CA LEU A 284 30.01 6.06 -23.73
C LEU A 284 29.85 7.40 -24.47
N ALA A 285 30.71 8.37 -24.18
CA ALA A 285 30.67 9.69 -24.81
C ALA A 285 31.02 9.60 -26.29
N GLU A 286 31.94 8.72 -26.65
CA GLU A 286 32.31 8.44 -28.04
C GLU A 286 31.16 7.78 -28.81
N LEU A 287 30.50 6.76 -28.23
CA LEU A 287 29.31 6.13 -28.82
C LEU A 287 28.20 7.14 -29.06
N LEU A 288 27.85 7.93 -28.03
CA LEU A 288 26.82 8.96 -28.12
C LEU A 288 27.17 10.00 -29.19
N ALA A 289 28.43 10.47 -29.23
CA ALA A 289 28.87 11.42 -30.24
C ALA A 289 28.80 10.85 -31.66
N GLN A 290 29.19 9.60 -31.86
CA GLN A 290 29.08 8.94 -33.16
C GLN A 290 27.63 8.82 -33.60
N GLY A 291 26.72 8.41 -32.70
CA GLY A 291 25.29 8.38 -32.96
C GLY A 291 24.77 9.75 -33.41
N VAL A 292 25.09 10.81 -32.65
CA VAL A 292 24.69 12.18 -32.98
C VAL A 292 25.26 12.63 -34.35
N LEU A 293 26.53 12.36 -34.63
CA LEU A 293 27.18 12.76 -35.88
C LEU A 293 26.68 11.99 -37.11
N ARG A 294 26.18 10.76 -36.92
CA ARG A 294 25.57 9.94 -37.99
C ARG A 294 24.09 10.24 -38.22
N SER A 295 23.35 10.64 -37.17
CA SER A 295 21.94 10.96 -37.32
C SER A 295 21.73 12.05 -38.36
N ASP A 296 20.89 11.78 -39.35
CA ASP A 296 20.54 12.71 -40.45
C ASP A 296 19.21 13.43 -40.20
N SER A 297 18.69 13.38 -38.97
CA SER A 297 17.41 14.01 -38.63
C SER A 297 17.49 15.52 -38.88
N GLU A 298 16.59 16.04 -39.71
CA GLU A 298 16.41 17.48 -39.97
C GLU A 298 16.01 18.28 -38.71
N GLU A 299 15.66 17.60 -37.61
CA GLU A 299 15.50 18.18 -36.28
C GLU A 299 16.88 18.57 -35.70
N GLU A 300 17.32 19.76 -36.07
CA GLU A 300 18.55 20.45 -35.66
C GLU A 300 18.74 20.52 -34.12
N ALA A 301 17.67 20.29 -33.34
CA ALA A 301 17.63 20.34 -31.88
C ALA A 301 18.15 19.08 -31.16
N SER A 302 18.20 17.91 -31.83
CA SER A 302 18.36 16.62 -31.11
C SER A 302 19.78 16.33 -30.63
N GLY A 303 20.83 16.81 -31.31
CA GLY A 303 22.22 16.52 -30.98
C GLY A 303 22.89 17.54 -30.03
N MET A 304 22.50 18.81 -30.13
CA MET A 304 23.14 19.91 -29.37
C MET A 304 22.88 19.80 -27.86
N GLN A 305 21.74 19.27 -27.45
CA GLN A 305 21.38 19.03 -26.05
C GLN A 305 22.34 18.09 -25.32
N TYR A 306 23.03 17.19 -26.05
CA TYR A 306 23.95 16.20 -25.47
C TYR A 306 25.42 16.66 -25.46
N VAL A 307 25.73 17.79 -26.10
CA VAL A 307 27.12 18.26 -26.28
C VAL A 307 27.84 18.47 -24.95
N THR A 308 27.16 19.02 -23.95
CA THR A 308 27.74 19.26 -22.61
C THR A 308 28.15 17.96 -21.92
N ALA A 309 27.30 16.92 -22.01
CA ALA A 309 27.60 15.60 -21.44
C ALA A 309 28.78 14.93 -22.18
N ILE A 310 28.81 15.05 -23.51
CA ILE A 310 29.89 14.52 -24.35
C ILE A 310 31.21 15.24 -24.06
N GLU A 311 31.21 16.56 -23.97
CA GLU A 311 32.43 17.38 -23.85
C GLU A 311 33.27 17.00 -22.64
N LYS A 312 32.64 16.62 -21.52
CA LYS A 312 33.34 16.21 -20.30
C LYS A 312 34.27 15.02 -20.51
N TYR A 313 33.96 14.13 -21.46
CA TYR A 313 34.71 12.88 -21.68
C TYR A 313 35.28 12.76 -23.11
N SER A 314 34.75 13.48 -24.09
CA SER A 314 35.23 13.55 -25.48
C SER A 314 35.13 14.99 -26.04
N PRO A 315 36.02 15.91 -25.65
CA PRO A 315 35.98 17.32 -26.07
C PRO A 315 36.09 17.52 -27.59
N SER A 316 36.91 16.71 -28.26
CA SER A 316 37.10 16.78 -29.72
C SER A 316 35.82 16.45 -30.48
N ARG A 317 35.07 15.45 -30.01
CA ARG A 317 33.76 15.10 -30.58
C ARG A 317 32.71 16.17 -30.33
N ALA A 318 32.67 16.74 -29.13
CA ALA A 318 31.80 17.89 -28.85
C ALA A 318 32.07 19.06 -29.80
N ALA A 319 33.33 19.36 -30.10
CA ALA A 319 33.70 20.37 -31.09
C ALA A 319 33.22 20.02 -32.51
N GLN A 320 33.32 18.76 -32.93
CA GLN A 320 32.80 18.29 -34.23
C GLN A 320 31.28 18.45 -34.33
N ILE A 321 30.53 18.12 -33.27
CA ILE A 321 29.07 18.28 -33.24
C ILE A 321 28.69 19.76 -33.37
N ARG A 322 29.37 20.64 -32.63
CA ARG A 322 29.19 22.11 -32.74
C ARG A 322 29.53 22.66 -34.12
N ALA A 323 30.55 22.10 -34.78
CA ALA A 323 30.93 22.51 -36.13
C ALA A 323 29.89 22.06 -37.17
N ARG A 324 29.36 20.83 -37.04
CA ARG A 324 28.30 20.29 -37.90
C ARG A 324 27.02 21.12 -37.82
N SER A 325 26.60 21.56 -36.63
CA SER A 325 25.43 22.43 -36.49
C SER A 325 25.65 23.81 -37.11
N LYS A 326 26.84 24.41 -36.93
CA LYS A 326 27.20 25.69 -37.57
C LYS A 326 27.24 25.62 -39.10
N GLY A 327 27.69 24.50 -39.69
CA GLY A 327 27.80 24.31 -41.15
C GLY A 327 26.49 24.02 -41.88
N ARG A 328 25.42 23.61 -41.19
CA ARG A 328 24.07 23.45 -41.77
C ARG A 328 23.20 24.69 -41.60
N ASN A 329 23.42 25.48 -40.54
CA ASN A 329 22.72 26.74 -40.29
C ASN A 329 23.13 27.87 -41.27
N SER A 330 24.29 27.76 -41.93
CA SER A 330 24.70 28.67 -43.01
C SER A 330 23.92 28.49 -44.32
N ASN A 331 23.12 27.42 -44.47
CA ASN A 331 22.40 27.10 -45.71
C ASN A 331 20.86 27.26 -45.62
N ARG A 332 20.32 27.68 -44.46
CA ARG A 332 18.89 27.99 -44.27
C ARG A 332 18.63 29.44 -43.85
N ASN A 333 19.66 30.30 -43.86
CA ASN A 333 19.50 31.72 -43.54
C ASN A 333 19.13 32.57 -44.77
N SER A 334 17.95 32.30 -45.32
CA SER A 334 17.10 33.36 -45.85
C SER A 334 15.66 33.01 -45.52
N MET A 335 15.04 33.83 -44.66
CA MET A 335 13.58 33.92 -44.47
C MET A 335 12.97 32.95 -43.42
N SER A 336 13.29 33.15 -42.12
CA SER A 336 12.32 32.83 -41.03
C SER A 336 12.62 33.41 -39.64
N TYR A 337 13.80 33.98 -39.36
CA TYR A 337 14.16 34.40 -37.98
C TYR A 337 13.98 35.88 -37.64
N SER A 338 13.13 36.62 -38.35
CA SER A 338 12.71 37.98 -37.98
C SER A 338 11.29 38.09 -37.43
N ALA A 339 10.61 36.96 -37.13
CA ALA A 339 9.22 36.98 -36.64
C ALA A 339 9.04 36.69 -35.14
N ASN A 340 10.04 36.19 -34.40
CA ASN A 340 9.86 35.81 -32.99
C ASN A 340 10.77 36.54 -31.98
N ALA A 341 11.61 37.49 -32.42
CA ALA A 341 12.38 38.34 -31.50
C ALA A 341 11.61 39.60 -31.03
N MET A 342 10.37 39.80 -31.50
CA MET A 342 9.49 40.92 -31.10
C MET A 342 8.29 40.49 -30.25
N ASN A 343 8.18 39.22 -29.83
CA ASN A 343 7.08 38.73 -28.98
C ASN A 343 7.49 38.36 -27.53
N SER A 344 8.76 38.51 -27.16
CA SER A 344 9.26 38.22 -25.81
C SER A 344 9.79 39.46 -25.07
N ALA A 345 9.57 40.66 -25.62
CA ALA A 345 9.88 41.95 -24.98
C ALA A 345 8.63 42.78 -24.62
N SER A 346 7.42 42.22 -24.75
CA SER A 346 6.14 42.89 -24.47
C SER A 346 5.36 42.34 -23.26
N ASN A 347 5.86 41.31 -22.57
CA ASN A 347 5.17 40.71 -21.40
C ASN A 347 5.92 40.86 -20.06
N ALA A 348 6.84 41.83 -19.95
CA ALA A 348 7.54 42.13 -18.70
C ALA A 348 7.07 43.42 -17.99
N ILE A 349 5.88 43.93 -18.34
CA ILE A 349 5.24 45.04 -17.61
C ILE A 349 3.75 44.75 -17.49
N GLY A 350 3.32 44.50 -16.27
CA GLY A 350 1.89 44.40 -15.91
C GLY A 350 1.55 43.09 -15.24
N TYR A 351 1.71 43.02 -13.92
CA TYR A 351 0.80 42.37 -12.95
C TYR A 351 1.38 42.60 -11.55
N GLY A 352 1.51 43.89 -11.18
CA GLY A 352 1.79 44.35 -9.83
C GLY A 352 0.63 45.22 -9.38
N GLY A 353 -0.55 44.61 -9.23
CA GLY A 353 -1.79 45.31 -8.92
C GLY A 353 -2.79 44.40 -8.22
N ALA A 354 -3.08 44.77 -6.97
CA ALA A 354 -4.32 44.50 -6.25
C ALA A 354 -4.65 43.05 -5.86
N TYR A 355 -4.08 42.59 -4.73
CA TYR A 355 -4.84 41.95 -3.65
C TYR A 355 -4.25 42.37 -2.29
N ALA A 356 -4.20 43.68 -2.05
CA ALA A 356 -4.13 44.23 -0.70
C ALA A 356 -5.48 44.90 -0.43
N SER A 357 -6.52 44.07 -0.38
CA SER A 357 -7.86 44.48 0.01
C SER A 357 -8.11 44.00 1.42
N ASN A 358 -7.83 44.90 2.35
CA ASN A 358 -8.71 45.17 3.48
C ASN A 358 -8.95 44.01 4.47
N SER A 359 -7.91 43.64 5.22
CA SER A 359 -8.10 42.97 6.52
C SER A 359 -8.51 44.01 7.58
N ASN A 360 -9.67 44.63 7.37
CA ASN A 360 -10.46 45.14 8.49
C ASN A 360 -11.48 44.04 8.80
N SER A 361 -10.99 42.93 9.34
CA SER A 361 -11.86 41.90 9.86
C SER A 361 -12.51 42.47 11.12
N ASN A 362 -13.77 42.85 10.98
CA ASN A 362 -14.71 42.72 12.09
C ASN A 362 -14.45 41.35 12.73
N TYR A 363 -13.85 41.37 13.92
CA TYR A 363 -13.65 40.21 14.79
C TYR A 363 -15.05 39.64 15.03
N SER A 364 -15.43 38.65 14.23
CA SER A 364 -16.76 38.05 14.31
C SER A 364 -16.80 37.22 15.60
N PRO A 365 -17.88 37.27 16.40
CA PRO A 365 -18.06 36.40 17.56
C PRO A 365 -17.74 34.93 17.27
N TYR A 366 -17.99 34.47 16.04
CA TYR A 366 -17.67 33.14 15.55
C TYR A 366 -16.17 32.80 15.54
N GLN A 367 -15.30 33.76 15.21
CA GLN A 367 -13.84 33.54 15.20
C GLN A 367 -13.29 33.44 16.63
N LYS A 368 -13.80 34.28 17.53
CA LYS A 368 -13.44 34.21 18.95
C LYS A 368 -13.92 32.90 19.59
N GLU A 369 -15.15 32.48 19.28
CA GLU A 369 -15.69 31.19 19.72
C GLU A 369 -14.86 30.01 19.18
N LEU A 370 -14.37 30.08 17.94
CA LEU A 370 -13.49 29.06 17.38
C LEU A 370 -12.11 29.03 18.07
N GLU A 371 -11.49 30.19 18.34
CA GLU A 371 -10.21 30.27 19.06
C GLU A 371 -10.33 29.78 20.51
N ASP A 372 -11.38 30.17 21.22
CA ASP A 372 -11.64 29.73 22.60
C ASP A 372 -11.86 28.20 22.62
N ARG A 373 -12.58 27.66 21.63
CA ARG A 373 -12.74 26.20 21.47
C ARG A 373 -11.44 25.47 21.17
N LEU A 374 -10.58 26.01 20.30
CA LEU A 374 -9.28 25.41 19.98
C LEU A 374 -8.37 25.36 21.21
N LYS A 375 -8.39 26.42 22.04
CA LYS A 375 -7.68 26.44 23.32
C LYS A 375 -8.25 25.41 24.31
N ASP A 376 -9.57 25.30 24.40
CA ASP A 376 -10.22 24.29 25.24
C ASP A 376 -9.86 22.87 24.78
N GLU A 377 -9.80 22.62 23.46
CA GLU A 377 -9.37 21.34 22.88
C GLU A 377 -7.88 21.03 23.16
N GLU A 378 -7.00 22.03 23.07
CA GLU A 378 -5.57 21.90 23.39
C GLU A 378 -5.35 21.62 24.89
N ASN A 379 -6.03 22.36 25.76
CA ASN A 379 -6.00 22.15 27.20
C ASN A 379 -6.51 20.75 27.56
N LEU A 380 -7.66 20.35 26.98
CA LEU A 380 -8.23 19.02 27.16
C LEU A 380 -7.23 17.92 26.80
N LYS A 381 -6.50 18.06 25.69
CA LYS A 381 -5.51 17.07 25.26
C LYS A 381 -4.39 16.94 26.30
N ASN A 382 -3.82 18.06 26.74
CA ASN A 382 -2.74 18.07 27.74
C ASN A 382 -3.21 17.49 29.08
N ASP A 383 -4.42 17.85 29.50
CA ASP A 383 -5.06 17.36 30.73
C ASP A 383 -5.26 15.84 30.66
N VAL A 384 -5.80 15.32 29.56
CA VAL A 384 -5.99 13.87 29.35
C VAL A 384 -4.66 13.14 29.34
N GLU A 385 -3.63 13.66 28.66
CA GLU A 385 -2.29 13.04 28.65
C GLU A 385 -1.65 12.99 30.06
N SER A 386 -1.91 14.00 30.90
CA SER A 386 -1.41 14.04 32.28
C SER A 386 -1.98 12.93 33.16
N LEU A 387 -3.22 12.51 32.90
CA LEU A 387 -3.89 11.41 33.63
C LEU A 387 -3.17 10.06 33.45
N GLY A 388 -2.36 9.91 32.40
CA GLY A 388 -1.62 8.69 32.10
C GLY A 388 -0.18 8.64 32.52
N SER A 389 0.41 9.79 32.83
CA SER A 389 1.84 9.95 33.03
C SER A 389 2.22 10.32 34.47
N ALA A 390 1.27 10.82 35.28
CA ALA A 390 1.54 11.28 36.64
C ALA A 390 0.67 10.58 37.70
N ALA A 391 1.26 10.29 38.87
CA ALA A 391 0.52 9.89 40.07
C ALA A 391 -0.23 11.10 40.65
N LEU A 392 -1.30 11.53 39.97
CA LEU A 392 -2.17 12.62 40.44
C LEU A 392 -2.98 12.17 41.65
N PRO A 393 -3.13 13.03 42.69
CA PRO A 393 -4.09 12.82 43.77
C PRO A 393 -5.50 12.58 43.23
N LYS A 394 -6.29 11.75 43.94
CA LYS A 394 -7.63 11.33 43.48
C LYS A 394 -8.55 12.52 43.19
N GLU A 395 -8.58 13.52 44.06
CA GLU A 395 -9.44 14.71 43.91
C GLU A 395 -9.08 15.58 42.70
N GLU A 396 -7.78 15.71 42.40
CA GLU A 396 -7.30 16.48 41.25
C GLU A 396 -7.63 15.75 39.93
N ARG A 397 -7.48 14.42 39.95
CA ARG A 397 -7.86 13.54 38.84
C ARG A 397 -9.34 13.63 38.52
N GLU A 398 -10.21 13.55 39.54
CA GLU A 398 -11.66 13.67 39.38
C GLU A 398 -12.06 15.03 38.79
N LYS A 399 -11.43 16.12 39.25
CA LYS A 399 -11.66 17.47 38.70
C LYS A 399 -11.33 17.57 37.22
N ILE A 400 -10.18 17.03 36.81
CA ILE A 400 -9.74 17.02 35.41
C ILE A 400 -10.73 16.21 34.57
N ILE A 401 -11.15 15.03 35.05
CA ILE A 401 -12.11 14.17 34.36
C ILE A 401 -13.46 14.87 34.18
N ASP A 402 -13.98 15.52 35.22
CA ASP A 402 -15.26 16.24 35.16
C ASP A 402 -15.22 17.43 34.19
N GLN A 403 -14.11 18.16 34.17
CA GLN A 403 -13.90 19.24 33.21
C GLN A 403 -13.80 18.69 31.79
N ALA A 404 -13.05 17.61 31.59
CA ALA A 404 -12.91 16.94 30.30
C ALA A 404 -14.26 16.45 29.75
N ARG A 405 -15.08 15.79 30.59
CA ARG A 405 -16.45 15.36 30.22
C ARG A 405 -17.30 16.55 29.77
N LYS A 406 -17.26 17.69 30.48
CA LYS A 406 -18.04 18.89 30.14
C LYS A 406 -17.61 19.49 28.79
N ILE A 407 -16.31 19.58 28.53
CA ILE A 407 -15.78 20.08 27.26
C ILE A 407 -16.22 19.16 26.13
N LEU A 408 -15.98 17.85 26.27
CA LEU A 408 -16.35 16.84 25.28
C LEU A 408 -17.85 16.88 24.96
N MET A 409 -18.72 16.97 25.97
CA MET A 409 -20.17 17.01 25.73
C MET A 409 -20.64 18.26 24.98
N ARG A 410 -19.84 19.34 24.97
CA ARG A 410 -20.08 20.56 24.18
C ARG A 410 -19.47 20.52 22.79
N THR A 411 -18.52 19.62 22.52
CA THR A 411 -17.88 19.47 21.19
C THR A 411 -18.91 19.11 20.11
N PRO A 412 -18.99 19.82 18.98
CA PRO A 412 -19.89 19.45 17.88
C PRO A 412 -19.52 18.11 17.23
N GLY A 413 -20.53 17.29 16.93
CA GLY A 413 -20.37 15.98 16.28
C GLY A 413 -20.40 14.81 17.26
N ARG A 414 -21.28 13.82 17.03
CA ARG A 414 -21.42 12.64 17.90
C ARG A 414 -20.17 11.76 17.86
N ASP A 415 -19.57 11.65 16.69
CA ASP A 415 -18.31 10.96 16.41
C ASP A 415 -17.17 11.48 17.31
N LYS A 416 -16.94 12.80 17.32
CA LYS A 416 -15.89 13.44 18.13
C LYS A 416 -16.12 13.22 19.63
N LYS A 417 -17.37 13.33 20.08
CA LYS A 417 -17.75 13.06 21.47
C LYS A 417 -17.42 11.63 21.87
N ILE A 418 -17.83 10.65 21.06
CA ILE A 418 -17.56 9.22 21.34
C ILE A 418 -16.06 8.95 21.37
N MET A 419 -15.27 9.47 20.42
CA MET A 419 -13.81 9.30 20.42
C MET A 419 -13.16 9.91 21.66
N GLY A 420 -13.52 11.15 22.00
CA GLY A 420 -12.93 11.84 23.14
C GLY A 420 -13.30 11.17 24.48
N LEU A 421 -14.56 10.76 24.66
CA LEU A 421 -15.00 10.01 25.83
C LEU A 421 -14.30 8.64 25.91
N SER A 422 -14.09 7.97 24.78
CA SER A 422 -13.37 6.70 24.70
C SER A 422 -11.90 6.85 25.09
N MET A 423 -11.23 7.90 24.60
CA MET A 423 -9.83 8.20 24.95
C MET A 423 -9.69 8.53 26.44
N LEU A 424 -10.61 9.35 26.98
CA LEU A 424 -10.65 9.67 28.40
C LEU A 424 -10.88 8.41 29.24
N ALA A 425 -11.87 7.59 28.89
CA ALA A 425 -12.16 6.34 29.59
C ALA A 425 -10.98 5.36 29.56
N LYS A 426 -10.31 5.20 28.40
CA LYS A 426 -9.08 4.42 28.28
C LYS A 426 -8.01 4.91 29.26
N GLN A 427 -7.83 6.22 29.35
CA GLN A 427 -6.80 6.79 30.20
C GLN A 427 -7.10 6.60 31.70
N VAL A 428 -8.36 6.78 32.08
CA VAL A 428 -8.86 6.54 33.44
C VAL A 428 -8.77 5.06 33.82
N SER A 429 -9.12 4.14 32.90
CA SER A 429 -8.98 2.69 33.08
C SER A 429 -7.52 2.30 33.27
N SER A 430 -6.61 2.87 32.46
CA SER A 430 -5.16 2.64 32.55
C SER A 430 -4.57 3.15 33.88
N ALA A 431 -5.15 4.20 34.46
CA ALA A 431 -4.79 4.71 35.78
C ALA A 431 -5.37 3.90 36.95
N GLY A 432 -6.08 2.80 36.66
CA GLY A 432 -6.60 1.83 37.62
C GLY A 432 -8.07 2.01 38.02
N ASP A 433 -8.76 3.06 37.54
CA ASP A 433 -10.14 3.36 37.93
C ASP A 433 -11.15 2.85 36.89
N LYS A 434 -11.41 1.54 36.93
CA LYS A 434 -12.30 0.87 35.97
C LYS A 434 -13.76 1.29 36.11
N GLU A 435 -14.21 1.63 37.31
CA GLU A 435 -15.59 2.03 37.57
C GLU A 435 -15.88 3.39 36.95
N LEU A 436 -14.98 4.36 37.15
CA LEU A 436 -15.12 5.69 36.56
C LEU A 436 -14.98 5.64 35.03
N ALA A 437 -14.04 4.84 34.50
CA ALA A 437 -13.94 4.62 33.06
C ALA A 437 -15.24 4.05 32.47
N ALA A 438 -15.86 3.09 33.17
CA ALA A 438 -17.14 2.54 32.77
C ALA A 438 -18.28 3.58 32.81
N ASP A 439 -18.26 4.51 33.78
CA ASP A 439 -19.22 5.61 33.85
C ASP A 439 -19.06 6.58 32.67
N ILE A 440 -17.83 6.97 32.34
CA ILE A 440 -17.53 7.82 31.17
C ILE A 440 -18.02 7.16 29.88
N MET A 441 -17.84 5.84 29.75
CA MET A 441 -18.35 5.12 28.58
C MET A 441 -19.88 5.05 28.50
N LYS A 442 -20.62 5.19 29.62
CA LYS A 442 -22.09 5.31 29.57
C LYS A 442 -22.52 6.62 28.91
N ASP A 443 -21.76 7.70 29.09
CA ASP A 443 -22.02 8.95 28.37
C ASP A 443 -21.90 8.71 26.86
N ALA A 444 -20.87 7.97 26.42
CA ALA A 444 -20.69 7.63 25.01
C ALA A 444 -21.81 6.72 24.49
N LEU A 445 -22.26 5.74 25.28
CA LEU A 445 -23.39 4.87 24.95
C LEU A 445 -24.69 5.67 24.73
N ASN A 446 -24.93 6.72 25.51
CA ASN A 446 -26.12 7.57 25.36
C ASN A 446 -26.11 8.43 24.07
N LEU A 447 -25.00 8.46 23.33
CA LEU A 447 -24.88 9.19 22.06
C LEU A 447 -25.18 8.34 20.83
N ILE A 448 -25.25 7.02 20.98
CA ILE A 448 -25.54 6.11 19.87
C ILE A 448 -27.03 5.79 19.77
N ASN A 449 -27.47 5.44 18.57
CA ASN A 449 -28.80 4.89 18.37
C ASN A 449 -28.75 3.39 18.77
N PRO A 450 -29.54 2.93 19.75
CA PRO A 450 -29.54 1.53 20.19
C PRO A 450 -30.02 0.54 19.11
N GLN A 451 -30.61 1.06 18.03
CA GLN A 451 -31.06 0.31 16.87
C GLN A 451 -30.51 1.01 15.62
N PRO A 452 -29.23 0.80 15.25
CA PRO A 452 -28.60 1.49 14.12
C PRO A 452 -29.42 1.35 12.85
N LYS A 453 -29.80 2.48 12.22
CA LYS A 453 -30.69 2.50 11.04
C LYS A 453 -29.99 2.81 9.72
N ASN A 454 -28.78 3.37 9.79
CA ASN A 454 -28.01 3.78 8.63
C ASN A 454 -26.52 3.58 8.89
N TYR A 455 -25.72 3.80 7.84
CA TYR A 455 -24.28 3.65 7.90
C TYR A 455 -23.61 4.51 8.99
N GLN A 456 -24.07 5.75 9.19
CA GLN A 456 -23.51 6.62 10.23
C GLN A 456 -23.77 6.07 11.64
N ASP A 457 -24.99 5.60 11.93
CA ASP A 457 -25.31 5.00 13.22
C ASP A 457 -24.50 3.70 13.45
N PHE A 458 -24.26 2.94 12.39
CA PHE A 458 -23.39 1.77 12.44
C PHE A 458 -21.95 2.15 12.82
N MET A 459 -21.38 3.15 12.15
CA MET A 459 -20.03 3.64 12.45
C MET A 459 -19.90 4.18 13.87
N LEU A 460 -20.90 4.91 14.38
CA LEU A 460 -20.90 5.39 15.76
C LEU A 460 -20.94 4.23 16.77
N THR A 461 -21.70 3.17 16.47
CA THR A 461 -21.75 1.96 17.31
C THR A 461 -20.41 1.23 17.29
N TRP A 462 -19.76 1.15 16.13
CA TRP A 462 -18.41 0.59 16.01
C TRP A 462 -17.38 1.40 16.80
N MET A 463 -17.43 2.73 16.72
CA MET A 463 -16.55 3.62 17.49
C MET A 463 -16.76 3.45 19.00
N LEU A 464 -18.00 3.26 19.45
CA LEU A 464 -18.28 2.95 20.85
C LEU A 464 -17.66 1.60 21.27
N ALA A 465 -17.82 0.57 20.43
CA ALA A 465 -17.19 -0.73 20.67
C ALA A 465 -15.66 -0.63 20.71
N ALA A 466 -15.05 0.21 19.87
CA ALA A 466 -13.63 0.52 19.91
C ALA A 466 -13.20 1.14 21.24
N GLY A 467 -13.98 2.07 21.78
CA GLY A 467 -13.74 2.64 23.11
C GLY A 467 -13.84 1.59 24.22
N TYR A 468 -14.87 0.74 24.17
CA TYR A 468 -14.99 -0.37 25.12
C TYR A 468 -13.85 -1.39 24.99
N ALA A 469 -13.37 -1.67 23.78
CA ALA A 469 -12.27 -2.62 23.58
C ALA A 469 -10.98 -2.24 24.32
N GLU A 470 -10.77 -0.94 24.55
CA GLU A 470 -9.62 -0.41 25.28
C GLU A 470 -9.92 -0.20 26.77
N ALA A 471 -11.13 0.23 27.12
CA ALA A 471 -11.48 0.59 28.50
C ALA A 471 -12.09 -0.57 29.32
N ASP A 472 -12.96 -1.36 28.69
CA ASP A 472 -13.75 -2.46 29.29
C ASP A 472 -14.13 -3.52 28.21
N PRO A 473 -13.19 -4.42 27.83
CA PRO A 473 -13.36 -5.36 26.72
C PRO A 473 -14.58 -6.28 26.87
N GLU A 474 -14.98 -6.61 28.10
CA GLU A 474 -16.14 -7.47 28.38
C GLU A 474 -17.46 -6.85 27.92
N LYS A 475 -17.54 -5.52 27.81
CA LYS A 475 -18.69 -4.83 27.19
C LYS A 475 -18.59 -4.67 25.69
N ALA A 476 -17.37 -4.69 25.14
CA ALA A 476 -17.15 -4.58 23.71
C ALA A 476 -17.68 -5.83 22.98
N PHE A 477 -17.44 -7.04 23.52
CA PHE A 477 -17.85 -8.29 22.86
C PHE A 477 -19.37 -8.39 22.62
N PRO A 478 -20.26 -8.21 23.63
CA PRO A 478 -21.70 -8.27 23.39
C PRO A 478 -22.21 -7.17 22.44
N LEU A 479 -21.62 -5.97 22.50
CA LEU A 479 -21.98 -4.87 21.62
C LEU A 479 -21.64 -5.19 20.15
N LEU A 480 -20.45 -5.72 19.90
CA LEU A 480 -20.04 -6.16 18.57
C LEU A 480 -20.86 -7.35 18.08
N GLU A 481 -21.18 -8.30 18.96
CA GLU A 481 -22.02 -9.45 18.62
C GLU A 481 -23.43 -9.01 18.17
N ASP A 482 -24.12 -8.12 18.91
CA ASP A 482 -25.41 -7.55 18.48
C ASP A 482 -25.29 -6.80 17.15
N THR A 483 -24.20 -6.04 16.99
CA THR A 483 -23.92 -5.28 15.78
C THR A 483 -23.74 -6.21 14.56
N ILE A 484 -23.02 -7.33 14.73
CA ILE A 484 -22.80 -8.32 13.66
C ILE A 484 -24.12 -8.98 13.25
N TYR A 485 -24.98 -9.36 14.20
CA TYR A 485 -26.28 -9.96 13.87
C TYR A 485 -27.11 -9.04 12.96
N ARG A 486 -27.12 -7.73 13.22
CA ARG A 486 -27.83 -6.76 12.37
C ARG A 486 -27.19 -6.55 11.00
N VAL A 487 -25.86 -6.62 10.95
CA VAL A 487 -25.12 -6.54 9.71
C VAL A 487 -25.42 -7.73 8.82
N ASN A 488 -25.62 -8.93 9.37
CA ASN A 488 -26.02 -10.11 8.57
C ASN A 488 -27.31 -9.85 7.78
N ASP A 489 -28.34 -9.29 8.40
CA ASP A 489 -29.59 -8.95 7.72
C ASP A 489 -29.36 -7.92 6.59
N THR A 490 -28.53 -6.93 6.86
CA THR A 490 -28.19 -5.87 5.90
C THR A 490 -27.40 -6.42 4.71
N ILE A 491 -26.41 -7.29 4.97
CA ILE A 491 -25.63 -7.96 3.93
C ILE A 491 -26.52 -8.88 3.10
N ALA A 492 -27.42 -9.64 3.73
CA ALA A 492 -28.35 -10.51 3.02
C ALA A 492 -29.29 -9.71 2.10
N ALA A 493 -29.78 -8.56 2.56
CA ALA A 493 -30.57 -7.65 1.73
C ALA A 493 -29.73 -7.05 0.59
N PHE A 494 -28.50 -6.62 0.88
CA PHE A 494 -27.56 -6.10 -0.11
C PHE A 494 -27.27 -7.12 -1.19
N VAL A 495 -26.99 -8.38 -0.84
CA VAL A 495 -26.73 -9.46 -1.82
C VAL A 495 -27.91 -9.65 -2.76
N LYS A 496 -29.14 -9.70 -2.24
CA LYS A 496 -30.35 -9.84 -3.08
C LYS A 496 -30.51 -8.69 -4.08
N VAL A 497 -30.25 -7.46 -3.63
CA VAL A 497 -30.29 -6.28 -4.51
C VAL A 497 -29.11 -6.33 -5.50
N GLY A 498 -27.93 -6.70 -5.02
CA GLY A 498 -26.71 -6.87 -5.77
C GLY A 498 -26.90 -7.83 -6.95
N GLU A 499 -27.48 -9.02 -6.71
CA GLU A 499 -27.75 -10.00 -7.77
C GLU A 499 -28.67 -9.44 -8.86
N PHE A 500 -29.59 -8.53 -8.48
CA PHE A 500 -30.48 -7.88 -9.42
C PHE A 500 -29.80 -6.76 -10.23
N ILE A 501 -28.92 -5.97 -9.61
CA ILE A 501 -28.27 -4.81 -10.26
C ILE A 501 -26.89 -5.12 -10.87
N ASP A 502 -26.29 -6.27 -10.54
CA ASP A 502 -24.96 -6.67 -11.01
C ASP A 502 -24.99 -7.21 -12.44
N ALA A 503 -25.49 -6.38 -13.37
CA ALA A 503 -25.50 -6.69 -14.79
C ALA A 503 -24.10 -6.94 -15.37
N ALA A 504 -23.06 -6.45 -14.68
CA ALA A 504 -21.65 -6.68 -15.02
C ALA A 504 -21.09 -8.00 -14.45
N GLY A 505 -21.77 -8.62 -13.48
CA GLY A 505 -21.33 -9.82 -12.79
C GLY A 505 -20.00 -9.63 -12.06
N VAL A 506 -19.76 -8.48 -11.44
CA VAL A 506 -18.51 -8.16 -10.73
C VAL A 506 -18.67 -8.32 -9.22
N MET A 507 -19.87 -8.09 -8.69
CA MET A 507 -20.12 -8.06 -7.25
C MET A 507 -20.43 -9.45 -6.70
N ILE A 508 -21.20 -10.25 -7.43
CA ILE A 508 -21.68 -11.56 -6.94
C ILE A 508 -21.49 -12.62 -8.02
N GLN A 509 -20.86 -13.73 -7.64
CA GLN A 509 -20.59 -14.87 -8.53
C GLN A 509 -20.78 -16.18 -7.76
N ASP A 510 -21.50 -17.13 -8.36
CA ASP A 510 -21.83 -18.43 -7.76
C ASP A 510 -22.44 -18.35 -6.35
N GLY A 511 -23.20 -17.26 -6.13
CA GLY A 511 -23.84 -16.95 -4.86
C GLY A 511 -22.88 -16.46 -3.78
N GLU A 512 -21.65 -16.07 -4.12
CA GLU A 512 -20.66 -15.45 -3.23
C GLU A 512 -20.42 -13.98 -3.59
N VAL A 513 -20.32 -13.13 -2.57
CA VAL A 513 -19.83 -11.76 -2.75
C VAL A 513 -18.34 -11.84 -3.12
N GLN A 514 -17.97 -11.21 -4.23
CA GLN A 514 -16.57 -11.14 -4.63
C GLN A 514 -15.84 -10.13 -3.74
N VAL A 515 -14.67 -10.52 -3.22
CA VAL A 515 -13.84 -9.67 -2.35
C VAL A 515 -12.58 -9.18 -3.05
N GLY A 516 -11.85 -8.28 -2.39
CA GLY A 516 -10.59 -7.75 -2.91
C GLY A 516 -10.78 -7.04 -4.25
N VAL A 517 -9.81 -7.20 -5.15
CA VAL A 517 -9.84 -6.56 -6.47
C VAL A 517 -10.95 -7.12 -7.37
N PHE A 518 -11.35 -8.38 -7.19
CA PHE A 518 -12.45 -8.98 -7.95
C PHE A 518 -13.82 -8.39 -7.59
N GLY A 519 -14.04 -7.96 -6.35
CA GLY A 519 -15.28 -7.34 -5.87
C GLY A 519 -15.58 -5.92 -6.38
N GLY A 520 -14.70 -5.34 -7.19
CA GLY A 520 -14.87 -3.98 -7.71
C GLY A 520 -14.66 -2.87 -6.67
N SER A 521 -14.93 -1.62 -7.07
CA SER A 521 -14.70 -0.44 -6.21
C SER A 521 -15.61 -0.40 -4.97
N MET A 522 -16.84 -0.90 -5.08
CA MET A 522 -17.82 -0.85 -3.99
C MET A 522 -17.40 -1.73 -2.80
N VAL A 523 -17.07 -3.00 -3.06
CA VAL A 523 -16.63 -3.92 -1.99
C VAL A 523 -15.28 -3.46 -1.42
N ARG A 524 -14.38 -2.92 -2.26
CA ARG A 524 -13.10 -2.34 -1.82
C ARG A 524 -13.29 -1.14 -0.88
N GLY A 525 -14.23 -0.25 -1.18
CA GLY A 525 -14.56 0.89 -0.32
C GLY A 525 -14.97 0.45 1.08
N LEU A 526 -15.84 -0.56 1.16
CA LEU A 526 -16.27 -1.13 2.45
C LEU A 526 -15.11 -1.76 3.23
N THR A 527 -14.21 -2.49 2.57
CA THR A 527 -13.03 -3.06 3.23
C THR A 527 -12.04 -1.99 3.70
N SER A 528 -11.86 -0.92 2.91
CA SER A 528 -10.95 0.19 3.26
C SER A 528 -11.44 0.95 4.49
N GLU A 529 -12.75 1.21 4.60
CA GLU A 529 -13.35 1.88 5.75
C GLU A 529 -13.25 1.02 7.02
N LEU A 530 -13.34 -0.30 6.86
CA LEU A 530 -13.14 -1.27 7.94
C LEU A 530 -11.68 -1.41 8.37
N GLY A 531 -10.70 -0.92 7.59
CA GLY A 531 -9.29 -0.85 8.01
C GLY A 531 -9.07 0.00 9.27
N MET A 532 -10.02 0.89 9.62
CA MET A 532 -10.03 1.61 10.89
C MET A 532 -10.25 0.71 12.13
N ALA A 533 -10.70 -0.54 11.92
CA ALA A 533 -10.93 -1.52 12.98
C ALA A 533 -9.65 -2.15 13.54
N ASP A 534 -8.50 -2.00 12.88
CA ASP A 534 -7.27 -2.71 13.23
C ASP A 534 -6.85 -2.52 14.70
N ALA A 535 -6.93 -1.29 15.21
CA ALA A 535 -6.61 -1.00 16.60
C ALA A 535 -7.58 -1.70 17.56
N THR A 536 -8.87 -1.65 17.26
CA THR A 536 -9.94 -2.30 18.04
C THR A 536 -9.77 -3.81 18.06
N LEU A 537 -9.61 -4.45 16.90
CA LEU A 537 -9.43 -5.90 16.78
C LEU A 537 -8.15 -6.35 17.50
N ARG A 538 -7.07 -5.55 17.40
CA ARG A 538 -5.83 -5.82 18.14
C ARG A 538 -6.03 -5.70 19.65
N ALA A 539 -6.79 -4.71 20.13
CA ALA A 539 -7.10 -4.55 21.54
C ALA A 539 -7.94 -5.72 22.07
N LEU A 540 -8.96 -6.15 21.35
CA LEU A 540 -9.79 -7.31 21.70
C LEU A 540 -8.98 -8.60 21.69
N ALA A 541 -8.19 -8.83 20.63
CA ALA A 541 -7.35 -10.02 20.50
C ALA A 541 -6.33 -10.15 21.63
N LYS A 542 -5.74 -9.03 22.07
CA LYS A 542 -4.83 -9.01 23.23
C LYS A 542 -5.52 -9.35 24.55
N ASN A 543 -6.79 -8.95 24.70
CA ASN A 543 -7.55 -9.22 25.93
C ASN A 543 -8.11 -10.64 25.96
N ASP A 544 -8.77 -11.07 24.88
CA ASP A 544 -9.31 -12.43 24.74
C ASP A 544 -9.36 -12.83 23.26
N PHE A 545 -8.29 -13.48 22.80
CA PHE A 545 -8.18 -13.95 21.43
C PHE A 545 -9.26 -14.96 21.05
N THR A 546 -9.69 -15.81 21.99
CA THR A 546 -10.72 -16.83 21.73
C THR A 546 -12.08 -16.18 21.50
N LYS A 547 -12.51 -15.23 22.35
CA LYS A 547 -13.75 -14.47 22.12
C LYS A 547 -13.67 -13.66 20.83
N THR A 548 -12.53 -13.03 20.55
CA THR A 548 -12.33 -12.25 19.32
C THR A 548 -12.47 -13.13 18.09
N LYS A 549 -11.84 -14.31 18.08
CA LYS A 549 -12.04 -15.32 17.03
C LYS A 549 -13.51 -15.73 16.90
N ASN A 550 -14.19 -15.98 18.01
CA ASN A 550 -15.59 -16.43 17.99
C ASN A 550 -16.56 -15.38 17.41
N LEU A 551 -16.27 -14.08 17.54
CA LEU A 551 -17.05 -13.02 16.87
C LEU A 551 -17.14 -13.26 15.36
N THR A 552 -16.07 -13.71 14.72
CA THR A 552 -16.07 -13.96 13.26
C THR A 552 -17.08 -15.03 12.87
N SER A 553 -17.30 -16.02 13.73
CA SER A 553 -18.22 -17.12 13.45
C SER A 553 -19.69 -16.70 13.48
N ARG A 554 -19.99 -15.46 13.90
CA ARG A 554 -21.33 -14.88 13.88
C ARG A 554 -21.74 -14.35 12.51
N PHE A 555 -20.81 -14.18 11.57
CA PHE A 555 -21.18 -13.85 10.20
C PHE A 555 -21.78 -15.06 9.48
N ASP A 556 -22.93 -14.85 8.85
CA ASP A 556 -23.69 -15.95 8.21
C ASP A 556 -23.03 -16.45 6.92
N ARG A 557 -22.49 -15.52 6.12
CA ARG A 557 -21.86 -15.81 4.83
C ARG A 557 -20.39 -16.23 5.00
N SER A 558 -19.96 -17.25 4.27
CA SER A 558 -18.61 -17.82 4.38
C SER A 558 -17.52 -16.83 4.01
N GLU A 559 -17.69 -16.10 2.91
CA GLU A 559 -16.73 -15.11 2.43
C GLU A 559 -16.60 -13.92 3.38
N VAL A 560 -17.70 -13.48 4.00
CA VAL A 560 -17.69 -12.39 4.99
C VAL A 560 -17.05 -12.86 6.29
N ARG A 561 -17.34 -14.09 6.71
CA ARG A 561 -16.68 -14.71 7.87
C ARG A 561 -15.18 -14.76 7.67
N ILE A 562 -14.70 -15.26 6.53
CA ILE A 562 -13.27 -15.35 6.22
C ILE A 562 -12.63 -13.96 6.20
N LEU A 563 -13.29 -12.97 5.59
CA LEU A 563 -12.83 -11.57 5.63
C LEU A 563 -12.66 -11.08 7.07
N ALA A 564 -13.63 -11.33 7.95
CA ALA A 564 -13.52 -10.96 9.37
C ALA A 564 -12.37 -11.70 10.09
N LYS A 565 -12.14 -12.99 9.79
CA LYS A 565 -10.98 -13.74 10.30
C LYS A 565 -9.68 -13.09 9.83
N MET A 566 -9.59 -12.76 8.56
CA MET A 566 -8.42 -12.13 7.94
C MET A 566 -8.12 -10.75 8.56
N MET A 567 -9.15 -9.93 8.85
CA MET A 567 -8.96 -8.66 9.55
C MET A 567 -8.33 -8.84 10.94
N ILE A 568 -8.75 -9.85 11.71
CA ILE A 568 -8.11 -10.18 12.99
C ILE A 568 -6.66 -10.62 12.77
N LEU A 569 -6.41 -11.45 11.75
CA LEU A 569 -5.07 -11.93 11.44
C LEU A 569 -4.14 -10.79 11.03
N ARG A 570 -4.57 -9.86 10.16
CA ARG A 570 -3.83 -8.62 9.85
C ARG A 570 -3.54 -7.82 11.11
N ALA A 571 -4.56 -7.62 11.96
CA ALA A 571 -4.45 -6.86 13.20
C ALA A 571 -3.52 -7.52 14.23
N VAL A 572 -3.23 -8.82 14.16
CA VAL A 572 -2.33 -9.51 15.11
C VAL A 572 -0.95 -9.78 14.50
N LEU A 573 -0.89 -10.23 13.25
CA LEU A 573 0.30 -10.74 12.57
C LEU A 573 0.97 -9.73 11.62
N GLY A 574 0.26 -8.71 11.13
CA GLY A 574 0.78 -7.76 10.13
C GLY A 574 2.03 -6.99 10.60
N ASP A 575 3.00 -6.78 9.71
CA ASP A 575 4.35 -6.25 10.01
C ASP A 575 4.37 -4.73 10.32
N GLY A 576 3.28 -4.01 10.06
CA GLY A 576 3.20 -2.55 10.19
C GLY A 576 3.45 -1.79 8.89
N LYS A 577 4.10 -2.38 7.89
CA LYS A 577 4.18 -1.86 6.50
C LYS A 577 2.93 -2.13 5.68
N ASP A 578 2.16 -3.17 6.00
CA ASP A 578 0.87 -3.46 5.33
C ASP A 578 -0.18 -2.35 5.56
N LYS A 579 0.03 -1.47 6.55
CA LYS A 579 -0.90 -0.38 6.91
C LYS A 579 -1.09 0.69 5.82
N ASN A 580 -0.17 0.79 4.86
CA ASN A 580 -0.24 1.75 3.74
C ASN A 580 -0.70 1.10 2.42
N ARG A 581 -0.78 -0.24 2.33
CA ARG A 581 -1.01 -0.95 1.07
C ARG A 581 -2.44 -0.87 0.56
N ASP A 582 -3.41 -0.79 1.47
CA ASP A 582 -4.82 -0.58 1.10
C ASP A 582 -5.05 0.81 0.45
N ILE A 583 -4.11 1.76 0.62
CA ILE A 583 -4.17 3.13 0.09
C ILE A 583 -3.23 3.34 -1.12
N GLU A 584 -2.06 2.70 -1.16
CA GLU A 584 -1.06 2.90 -2.23
C GLU A 584 -1.37 2.17 -3.55
N MET A 585 -2.23 1.16 -3.54
CA MET A 585 -2.65 0.45 -4.76
C MET A 585 -3.52 1.30 -5.70
N ASP A 586 -4.11 2.41 -5.23
CA ASP A 586 -4.83 3.39 -6.07
C ASP A 586 -3.87 4.20 -6.96
N GLY A 587 -2.59 4.31 -6.59
CA GLY A 587 -1.58 5.08 -7.33
C GLY A 587 -0.97 4.38 -8.55
N LEU A 588 -1.24 3.08 -8.72
CA LEU A 588 -0.75 2.28 -9.86
C LEU A 588 -1.73 2.25 -11.04
N ILE A 589 -2.81 3.03 -10.99
CA ILE A 589 -3.77 3.19 -12.08
C ILE A 589 -3.20 4.25 -13.05
N PRO A 590 -2.72 3.89 -14.26
CA PRO A 590 -2.66 4.88 -15.31
C PRO A 590 -4.12 5.20 -15.66
N THR A 591 -4.61 6.34 -15.21
CA THR A 591 -5.79 6.98 -15.78
C THR A 591 -5.42 7.41 -17.20
N GLN A 592 -5.45 6.47 -18.16
CA GLN A 592 -5.39 6.87 -19.55
C GLN A 592 -6.64 7.70 -19.83
N PRO A 593 -6.50 8.93 -20.37
CA PRO A 593 -7.65 9.66 -20.83
C PRO A 593 -8.31 8.82 -21.92
N ILE A 594 -9.61 8.57 -21.77
CA ILE A 594 -10.44 8.10 -22.88
C ILE A 594 -10.29 9.17 -23.96
N VAL A 595 -9.46 8.89 -24.96
CA VAL A 595 -9.40 9.70 -26.17
C VAL A 595 -10.74 9.46 -26.85
N GLN A 596 -11.69 10.35 -26.58
CA GLN A 596 -12.84 10.52 -27.44
C GLN A 596 -12.30 11.00 -28.79
N HIS A 597 -12.71 10.31 -29.86
CA HIS A 597 -12.47 10.75 -31.23
C HIS A 597 -13.05 12.14 -31.48
#